data_AF-A0A644YRR6-F1
#
_entry.id   AF-A0A644YRR6-F1
#
_cell.length_a   1.000
_cell.length_b   1.000
_cell.length_c   1.000
_cell.angle_alpha   90.00
_cell.angle_beta   90.00
_cell.angle_gamma   90.00
#
_symmetry.space_group_name_H-M   'P 1'
#
loop_
_entity.id
_entity.type
_entity.pdbx_description
1 polymer ?
#
loop_
_entity_poly.entity_id
_entity_poly.type
_entity_poly.pdbx_seq_one_letter_code
_entity_poly.pdbx_strand_id
1 'polypeptide(L)'
;MIITRGALILKVLILQSLGITACIAFCLLCSTIIENSGTSTGSALFFITFMQVMMIYKNINQFDLKPPGFINKILPYLFTTYYDGGVVISGKINQALGITFVNFNFAVMVMLGWIVVCYSISHLIFVKKDFVA
;
A
#
# COMPACT_ATOMS: atom_id res chain seq x y z
N MET A 1 -0.26 -28.54 14.55
CA MET A 1 -0.24 -27.13 15.03
C MET A 1 0.90 -26.30 14.43
N ILE A 2 2.10 -26.86 14.19
CA ILE A 2 3.25 -26.15 13.58
C ILE A 2 3.01 -25.83 12.10
N ILE A 3 2.45 -26.77 11.33
CA ILE A 3 2.18 -26.61 9.89
C ILE A 3 1.20 -25.44 9.61
N THR A 4 0.17 -25.29 10.45
CA THR A 4 -0.82 -24.21 10.33
C THR A 4 -0.24 -22.83 10.65
N ARG A 5 0.69 -22.75 11.62
CA ARG A 5 1.39 -21.49 11.96
C ARG A 5 2.46 -21.14 10.91
N GLY A 6 3.16 -22.13 10.36
CA GLY A 6 4.13 -21.94 9.28
C GLY A 6 3.49 -21.37 8.01
N ALA A 7 2.33 -21.89 7.60
CA ALA A 7 1.59 -21.36 6.46
C ALA A 7 1.13 -19.90 6.67
N LEU A 8 0.84 -19.51 7.91
CA LEU A 8 0.44 -18.14 8.27
C LEU A 8 1.63 -17.18 8.16
N ILE A 9 2.79 -17.57 8.70
CA ILE A 9 4.04 -16.80 8.59
C ILE A 9 4.42 -16.59 7.13
N LEU A 10 4.34 -17.64 6.30
CA LEU A 10 4.68 -17.55 4.88
C LEU A 10 3.79 -16.54 4.14
N LYS A 11 2.48 -16.55 4.40
CA LYS A 11 1.55 -15.58 3.81
C LYS A 11 1.82 -14.14 4.24
N VAL A 12 2.16 -13.91 5.51
CA VAL A 12 2.56 -12.58 6.01
C VAL A 12 3.84 -12.12 5.32
N LEU A 13 4.81 -13.01 5.18
CA LEU A 13 6.11 -12.70 4.59
C LEU A 13 5.99 -12.35 3.10
N ILE A 14 5.15 -13.08 2.36
CA ILE A 14 4.80 -12.73 0.97
C ILE A 14 4.20 -11.32 0.92
N LEU A 15 3.20 -11.02 1.75
CA LEU A 15 2.56 -9.70 1.74
C LEU A 15 3.52 -8.56 2.09
N GLN A 16 4.43 -8.77 3.05
CA GLN A 16 5.45 -7.78 3.41
C GLN A 16 6.45 -7.55 2.27
N SER A 17 6.93 -8.62 1.63
CA SER A 17 7.86 -8.49 0.51
C SER A 17 7.25 -7.73 -0.67
N LEU A 18 5.97 -7.99 -0.99
CA LEU A 18 5.22 -7.24 -2.00
C LEU A 18 5.00 -5.78 -1.57
N GLY A 19 4.65 -5.54 -0.30
CA GLY A 19 4.46 -4.20 0.24
C GLY A 19 5.72 -3.34 0.17
N ILE A 20 6.89 -3.91 0.51
CA ILE A 20 8.19 -3.23 0.38
C ILE A 20 8.49 -2.93 -1.09
N THR A 21 8.25 -3.88 -2.00
CA THR A 21 8.48 -3.68 -3.43
C THR A 21 7.57 -2.58 -4.01
N ALA A 22 6.31 -2.52 -3.58
CA ALA A 22 5.38 -1.45 -3.95
C ALA A 22 5.84 -0.08 -3.43
N CYS A 23 6.36 -0.03 -2.20
CA CYS A 23 6.94 1.17 -1.61
C CYS A 23 8.16 1.66 -2.42
N ILE A 24 9.08 0.75 -2.78
CA ILE A 24 10.24 1.08 -3.61
C ILE A 24 9.81 1.62 -4.97
N ALA A 25 8.85 0.97 -5.64
CA ALA A 25 8.33 1.43 -6.93
C ALA A 25 7.70 2.83 -6.83
N PHE A 26 6.98 3.12 -5.74
CA PHE A 26 6.42 4.45 -5.48
C PHE A 26 7.50 5.50 -5.22
N CYS A 27 8.52 5.19 -4.42
CA CYS A 27 9.66 6.08 -4.20
C CYS A 27 10.42 6.38 -5.51
N LEU A 28 10.60 5.38 -6.36
CA LEU A 28 11.19 5.57 -7.70
C LEU A 28 10.33 6.50 -8.58
N LEU A 29 9.01 6.40 -8.50
CA LEU A 29 8.10 7.31 -9.18
C LEU A 29 8.24 8.75 -8.68
N CYS A 30 8.27 8.97 -7.37
CA CYS A 30 8.53 10.30 -6.81
C CYS A 30 9.89 10.85 -7.27
N SER A 31 10.92 10.02 -7.31
CA SER A 31 12.27 10.42 -7.73
C SER A 31 12.40 10.70 -9.22
N THR A 32 11.56 10.12 -10.07
CA THR A 32 11.59 10.40 -11.51
C THR A 32 10.88 11.70 -11.86
N ILE A 33 9.80 12.00 -11.15
CA ILE A 33 8.98 13.21 -11.32
C ILE A 33 9.68 14.43 -10.72
N ILE A 34 10.27 14.29 -9.53
CA ILE A 34 10.83 15.41 -8.76
C ILE A 34 12.36 15.40 -8.91
N GLU A 35 12.91 16.45 -9.52
CA GLU A 35 14.36 16.55 -9.78
C GLU A 35 15.19 16.72 -8.51
N ASN A 36 14.64 17.40 -7.50
CA ASN A 36 15.34 17.61 -6.24
C ASN A 36 15.13 16.40 -5.31
N SER A 37 16.24 15.72 -4.99
CA SER A 37 16.31 14.49 -4.19
C SER A 37 15.74 14.65 -2.78
N GLY A 38 15.93 15.82 -2.17
CA GLY A 38 15.40 16.13 -0.84
C GLY A 38 13.88 16.23 -0.84
N THR A 39 13.32 16.95 -1.82
CA THR A 39 11.86 17.10 -1.96
C THR A 39 11.17 15.81 -2.41
N SER A 40 11.83 15.02 -3.26
CA SER A 40 11.31 13.71 -3.69
C SER A 40 11.09 12.77 -2.51
N THR A 41 12.15 12.53 -1.74
CA THR A 41 12.12 11.64 -0.58
C THR A 41 11.14 12.15 0.48
N GLY A 42 11.13 13.46 0.73
CA GLY A 42 10.17 14.09 1.66
C GLY A 42 8.72 13.89 1.25
N SER A 43 8.39 14.04 -0.04
CA SER A 43 7.03 13.86 -0.55
C SER A 43 6.56 12.41 -0.47
N ALA A 44 7.43 11.45 -0.79
CA ALA A 44 7.11 10.03 -0.70
C ALA A 44 6.85 9.60 0.75
N LEU A 45 7.73 10.02 1.67
CA LEU A 45 7.58 9.76 3.11
C LEU A 45 6.33 10.40 3.67
N PHE A 46 6.04 11.66 3.31
CA PHE A 46 4.82 12.33 3.74
C PHE A 46 3.57 11.57 3.30
N PHE A 47 3.52 11.12 2.04
CA PHE A 47 2.37 10.36 1.53
C PHE A 47 2.18 9.03 2.26
N ILE A 48 3.27 8.26 2.44
CA ILE A 48 3.21 6.96 3.12
C ILE A 48 2.81 7.12 4.59
N THR A 49 3.44 8.04 5.31
CA THR A 49 3.17 8.27 6.74
C THR A 49 1.78 8.83 6.98
N PHE A 50 1.31 9.77 6.14
CA PHE A 50 -0.04 10.30 6.20
C PHE A 50 -1.09 9.19 6.06
N MET A 51 -0.92 8.31 5.06
CA MET A 51 -1.83 7.18 4.86
C MET A 51 -1.80 6.18 6.01
N GLN A 52 -0.63 5.94 6.60
CA GLN A 52 -0.48 5.07 7.77
C GLN A 52 -1.24 5.62 8.99
N VAL A 53 -1.09 6.93 9.27
CA VAL A 53 -1.78 7.61 10.37
C VAL A 53 -3.30 7.54 10.20
N MET A 54 -3.79 7.71 8.98
CA MET A 54 -5.23 7.60 8.67
C MET A 54 -5.76 6.18 8.95
N MET A 55 -5.00 5.14 8.61
CA MET A 55 -5.38 3.76 8.91
C MET A 55 -5.41 3.50 10.43
N ILE A 56 -4.41 3.98 11.17
CA ILE A 56 -4.33 3.82 12.63
C ILE A 56 -5.51 4.54 13.30
N TYR A 57 -5.81 5.77 12.88
CA TYR A 57 -6.95 6.53 13.40
C TYR A 57 -8.28 5.79 13.18
N LYS A 58 -8.44 5.13 12.02
CA LYS A 58 -9.64 4.34 11.74
C LYS A 58 -9.72 3.05 12.57
N ASN A 59 -8.57 2.43 12.85
CA ASN A 59 -8.50 1.24 13.71
C ASN A 59 -8.89 1.57 15.17
N ILE A 60 -8.52 2.74 15.66
CA ILE A 60 -8.89 3.21 17.01
C ILE A 60 -10.37 3.56 17.09
N ASN A 61 -10.94 4.17 16.05
CA ASN A 61 -12.34 4.60 16.00
C ASN A 61 -13.31 3.55 15.43
N GLN A 62 -12.98 2.26 15.55
CA GLN A 62 -13.79 1.15 15.03
C GLN A 62 -15.26 1.11 15.53
N PHE A 63 -15.59 1.88 16.57
CA PHE A 63 -16.92 1.96 17.16
C PHE A 63 -17.81 3.08 16.60
N ASP A 64 -17.28 4.01 15.79
CA ASP A 64 -18.06 5.12 15.25
C ASP A 64 -18.64 4.70 13.88
N LEU A 65 -19.92 4.28 13.88
CA LEU A 65 -20.75 3.88 12.73
C LEU A 65 -21.06 5.06 11.78
N LYS A 66 -20.09 5.94 11.53
CA LYS A 66 -20.26 7.03 10.57
C LYS A 66 -20.22 6.47 9.15
N PRO A 67 -21.06 7.00 8.24
CA PRO A 67 -21.10 6.56 6.86
C PRO A 67 -19.70 6.66 6.25
N PRO A 68 -19.33 5.71 5.36
CA PRO A 68 -18.00 5.70 4.77
C PRO A 68 -17.81 6.97 3.94
N GLY A 69 -17.09 7.94 4.51
CA GLY A 69 -16.64 9.12 3.76
C GLY A 69 -15.77 8.72 2.56
N PHE A 70 -15.53 9.66 1.66
CA PHE A 70 -14.78 9.43 0.42
C PHE A 70 -13.44 8.70 0.63
N ILE A 71 -12.74 9.04 1.72
CA ILE A 71 -11.49 8.41 2.18
C ILE A 71 -11.65 6.91 2.43
N ASN A 72 -12.75 6.48 3.05
CA ASN A 72 -13.02 5.07 3.35
C ASN A 72 -13.21 4.22 2.09
N LYS A 73 -13.61 4.85 0.99
CA LYS A 73 -13.76 4.19 -0.31
C LYS A 73 -12.43 4.02 -1.04
N ILE A 74 -11.47 4.92 -0.82
CA ILE A 74 -10.16 4.91 -1.50
C ILE A 74 -9.14 4.05 -0.75
N LEU A 75 -9.18 4.02 0.59
CA LEU A 75 -8.26 3.22 1.41
C LEU A 75 -8.04 1.77 0.93
N PRO A 76 -9.09 0.97 0.61
CA PRO A 76 -8.87 -0.41 0.15
C PRO A 76 -8.11 -0.51 -1.18
N TYR A 77 -7.98 0.56 -1.95
CA TYR A 77 -7.23 0.54 -3.22
C TYR A 77 -5.78 1.00 -3.05
N LEU A 78 -5.35 1.35 -1.83
CA LEU A 78 -4.00 1.82 -1.56
C LEU A 78 -3.13 0.69 -0.98
N PHE A 79 -1.93 0.52 -1.53
CA PHE A 79 -1.00 -0.52 -1.09
C PHE A 79 -0.58 -0.36 0.39
N THR A 80 -0.53 0.88 0.89
CA THR A 80 -0.19 1.20 2.29
C THR A 80 -1.23 0.68 3.29
N THR A 81 -2.47 0.47 2.84
CA THR A 81 -3.54 -0.08 3.68
C THR A 81 -3.32 -1.56 4.01
N TYR A 82 -2.45 -2.23 3.25
CA TYR A 82 -2.13 -3.64 3.42
C TYR A 82 -0.76 -3.89 4.06
N TYR A 83 -0.20 -2.88 4.74
CA TYR A 83 1.08 -3.00 5.45
C TYR A 83 1.08 -4.12 6.50
N ASP A 84 -0.01 -4.26 7.26
CA ASP A 84 -0.15 -5.35 8.24
C ASP A 84 -0.77 -6.60 7.61
N GLY A 85 0.09 -7.52 7.17
CA GLY A 85 -0.35 -8.79 6.61
C GLY A 85 -1.12 -9.69 7.60
N GLY A 86 -0.91 -9.54 8.91
CA GLY A 86 -1.65 -10.28 9.93
C GLY A 86 -3.12 -9.86 10.00
N VAL A 87 -3.39 -8.56 9.86
CA VAL A 87 -4.75 -7.99 9.84
C VAL A 87 -5.50 -8.33 8.54
N VAL A 88 -4.77 -8.46 7.41
CA VAL A 88 -5.31 -8.94 6.13
C VAL A 88 -5.71 -10.41 6.22
N ILE A 89 -4.83 -11.28 6.71
CA ILE A 89 -5.08 -12.73 6.78
C ILE A 89 -6.17 -13.06 7.81
N SER A 90 -6.26 -12.29 8.89
CA SER A 90 -7.29 -12.47 9.92
C SER A 90 -8.66 -11.92 9.52
N GLY A 91 -8.78 -11.25 8.36
CA GLY A 91 -10.02 -10.61 7.92
C GLY A 91 -10.42 -9.38 8.76
N LYS A 92 -9.65 -8.99 9.77
CA LYS A 92 -9.89 -7.81 10.61
C LYS A 92 -9.83 -6.51 9.80
N ILE A 93 -9.16 -6.52 8.65
CA ILE A 93 -9.14 -5.39 7.72
C ILE A 93 -10.53 -5.03 7.20
N ASN A 94 -11.42 -6.02 7.02
CA ASN A 94 -12.80 -5.81 6.58
C ASN A 94 -13.60 -5.02 7.63
N GLN A 95 -13.41 -5.35 8.91
CA GLN A 95 -14.00 -4.61 10.03
C GLN A 95 -13.41 -3.20 10.13
N ALA A 96 -12.08 -3.07 10.05
CA ALA A 96 -11.41 -1.78 10.09
C ALA A 96 -11.78 -0.88 8.91
N LEU A 97 -12.13 -1.45 7.75
CA LEU A 97 -12.49 -0.69 6.56
C LEU A 97 -14.01 -0.48 6.39
N GLY A 98 -14.84 -1.25 7.09
CA GLY A 98 -16.29 -1.24 6.92
C GLY A 98 -16.76 -1.91 5.62
N ILE A 99 -16.01 -2.89 5.12
CA ILE A 99 -16.24 -3.58 3.85
C ILE A 99 -16.04 -5.09 4.03
N THR A 100 -16.50 -5.91 3.08
CA THR A 100 -16.46 -7.39 3.21
C THR A 100 -15.68 -8.10 2.09
N PHE A 101 -15.18 -7.36 1.09
CA PHE A 101 -14.59 -7.95 -0.11
C PHE A 101 -13.07 -8.08 -0.08
N VAL A 102 -12.40 -7.50 0.92
CA VAL A 102 -10.93 -7.54 0.98
C VAL A 102 -10.50 -8.90 1.49
N ASN A 103 -9.89 -9.66 0.58
CA ASN A 103 -9.28 -10.96 0.83
C ASN A 103 -7.78 -10.90 0.57
N PHE A 104 -7.03 -11.94 0.98
CA PHE A 104 -5.59 -12.05 0.71
C PHE A 104 -5.26 -11.85 -0.78
N ASN A 105 -5.98 -12.53 -1.68
CA ASN A 105 -5.78 -12.39 -3.13
C ASN A 105 -6.05 -10.96 -3.63
N PHE A 106 -7.02 -10.26 -3.03
CA PHE A 106 -7.32 -8.87 -3.38
C PHE A 106 -6.17 -7.95 -2.98
N ALA A 107 -5.64 -8.10 -1.76
CA ALA A 107 -4.48 -7.33 -1.30
C ALA A 107 -3.26 -7.57 -2.20
N VAL A 108 -3.00 -8.82 -2.59
CA VAL A 108 -1.92 -9.16 -3.54
C VAL A 108 -2.13 -8.49 -4.90
N MET A 109 -3.35 -8.53 -5.46
CA MET A 109 -3.67 -7.87 -6.73
C MET A 109 -3.47 -6.36 -6.67
N VAL A 110 -3.91 -5.71 -5.58
CA VAL A 110 -3.71 -4.25 -5.40
C VAL A 110 -2.23 -3.91 -5.30
N MET A 111 -1.45 -4.67 -4.51
CA MET A 111 0.00 -4.44 -4.40
C MET A 111 0.72 -4.61 -5.75
N LEU A 112 0.41 -5.68 -6.49
CA LEU A 112 0.98 -5.92 -7.82
C LEU A 112 0.58 -4.83 -8.81
N GLY A 113 -0.68 -4.40 -8.79
CA GLY A 113 -1.17 -3.30 -9.61
C GLY A 113 -0.39 -2.01 -9.36
N TRP A 114 -0.16 -1.66 -8.10
CA TRP A 114 0.65 -0.49 -7.73
C TRP A 114 2.11 -0.63 -8.19
N ILE A 115 2.73 -1.80 -8.04
CA ILE A 115 4.09 -2.04 -8.53
C ILE A 115 4.16 -1.80 -10.03
N VAL A 116 3.26 -2.41 -10.82
CA VAL A 116 3.26 -2.29 -12.28
C VAL A 116 3.02 -0.86 -12.72
N VAL A 117 2.04 -0.17 -12.13
CA VAL A 117 1.70 1.22 -12.50
C VAL A 117 2.84 2.16 -12.16
N CYS A 118 3.36 2.12 -10.92
CA CYS A 118 4.45 3.01 -10.50
C CYS A 118 5.73 2.74 -11.29
N TYR A 119 6.09 1.48 -11.50
CA TYR A 119 7.27 1.12 -12.28
C TYR A 119 7.13 1.55 -13.75
N SER A 120 5.98 1.30 -14.38
CA SER A 120 5.75 1.65 -15.78
C SER A 120 5.83 3.16 -16.01
N ILE A 121 5.21 3.96 -15.14
CA ILE A 121 5.27 5.42 -15.24
C ILE A 121 6.71 5.90 -15.03
N SER A 122 7.41 5.39 -14.02
CA SER A 122 8.82 5.73 -13.77
C SER A 122 9.69 5.43 -14.98
N HIS A 123 9.52 4.25 -15.58
CA HIS A 123 10.26 3.81 -16.76
C HIS A 123 9.99 4.72 -17.96
N LEU A 124 8.73 5.08 -18.22
CA LEU A 124 8.38 6.00 -19.31
C LEU A 124 8.99 7.39 -19.12
N ILE A 125 9.05 7.90 -17.89
CA ILE A 125 9.67 9.19 -17.58
C ILE A 125 11.19 9.13 -17.76
N PHE A 126 11.84 8.05 -17.30
CA PHE A 126 13.26 7.83 -17.52
C PHE A 126 13.61 7.80 -19.01
N VAL A 127 12.90 6.98 -19.79
CA VAL A 127 13.11 6.89 -21.24
C VAL A 127 12.93 8.25 -21.91
N LYS A 128 11.92 9.04 -21.51
CA LYS A 128 11.72 10.39 -22.06
C LYS A 128 12.82 11.38 -21.68
N LYS A 129 13.35 11.30 -20.46
CA LYS A 129 14.48 12.15 -20.03
C LYS A 129 15.75 11.83 -20.83
N ASP A 130 15.99 10.56 -21.13
CA ASP A 130 17.16 10.14 -21.91
C ASP A 130 17.14 10.65 -23.37
N PHE A 131 15.97 10.94 -23.95
CA PHE A 131 15.88 11.52 -25.30
C PHE A 131 16.01 13.04 -25.35
N VAL A 132 15.85 13.72 -24.21
CA VAL A 132 15.85 15.19 -24.11
C VAL A 132 17.21 15.74 -23.64
N ALA A 133 18.05 14.89 -23.06
CA ALA A 133 19.46 15.18 -22.75
C ALA A 133 20.36 15.01 -23.97
#